data_AF-A0A959SUC7-F1
#
_entry.id   AF-A0A959SUC7-F1
#
_cell.length_a   1.000
_cell.length_b   1.000
_cell.length_c   1.000
_cell.angle_alpha   90.00
_cell.angle_beta   90.00
_cell.angle_gamma   90.00
#
_symmetry.space_group_name_H-M   'P 1'
#
loop_
_entity.id
_entity.type
_entity.pdbx_description
1 polymer ?
#
loop_
_entity_poly.entity_id
_entity_poly.type
_entity_poly.pdbx_seq_one_letter_code
_entity_poly.pdbx_strand_id
1 'polypeptide(L)'
;MTLRWPHIVLVAGMLLIISSFLFFGYDTDTYTMMLLAGIAISGISFLLVIFRKDSVKSKLLWTLMVILGIVIQWLSEAELIRLSYIIMIKKNVQVFSDVNAIFLTKDSNATWVSDSTLWKRNNITPDEGRKIKNLLSDKQVISVEKDSSRIFYMTFSRIDIVHGISFYYSTDKPKSRTHLIGDWYR
;
A
#
# COMPACT_ATOMS: atom_id res chain seq x y z
N MET A 1 6.06 36.90 -12.90
CA MET A 1 5.73 36.15 -11.66
C MET A 1 7.03 35.63 -11.09
N THR A 2 7.38 35.97 -9.84
CA THR A 2 8.63 35.50 -9.23
C THR A 2 8.32 34.28 -8.36
N LEU A 3 8.89 33.13 -8.71
CA LEU A 3 8.88 31.95 -7.86
C LEU A 3 9.58 32.31 -6.53
N ARG A 4 9.03 31.86 -5.41
CA ARG A 4 9.53 32.20 -4.06
C ARG A 4 9.48 30.95 -3.19
N TRP A 5 10.21 31.00 -2.08
CA TRP A 5 10.33 29.86 -1.17
C TRP A 5 9.00 29.17 -0.80
N PRO A 6 7.91 29.88 -0.42
CA PRO A 6 6.64 29.20 -0.08
C PRO A 6 6.05 28.39 -1.24
N HIS A 7 6.27 28.82 -2.47
CA HIS A 7 5.83 28.11 -3.67
C HIS A 7 6.63 26.81 -3.88
N ILE A 8 7.94 26.86 -3.65
CA ILE A 8 8.83 25.70 -3.76
C ILE A 8 8.46 24.68 -2.68
N VAL A 9 8.27 25.14 -1.44
CA VAL A 9 7.88 24.28 -0.32
C VAL A 9 6.49 23.66 -0.54
N LEU A 10 5.54 24.41 -1.09
CA LEU A 10 4.22 23.89 -1.49
C LEU A 10 4.36 22.73 -2.49
N VAL A 11 5.12 22.93 -3.56
CA VAL A 11 5.33 21.89 -4.59
C VAL A 11 6.06 20.68 -4.00
N ALA A 12 7.06 20.90 -3.16
CA ALA A 12 7.76 19.81 -2.47
C ALA A 12 6.82 19.01 -1.56
N GLY A 13 5.94 19.69 -0.81
CA GLY A 13 4.92 19.05 0.01
C GLY A 13 3.94 18.22 -0.82
N MET A 14 3.49 18.74 -1.97
CA MET A 14 2.63 17.99 -2.90
C MET A 14 3.32 16.74 -3.46
N LEU A 15 4.59 16.86 -3.87
CA LEU A 15 5.36 15.71 -4.34
C LEU A 15 5.59 14.67 -3.23
N LEU A 16 5.75 15.12 -1.99
CA LEU A 16 5.88 14.23 -0.83
C LEU A 16 4.59 13.43 -0.60
N ILE A 17 3.42 14.07 -0.74
CA ILE A 17 2.11 13.38 -0.70
C ILE A 17 2.03 12.33 -1.80
N ILE A 18 2.29 12.69 -3.06
CA ILE A 18 2.18 11.76 -4.19
C ILE A 18 3.15 10.59 -4.03
N SER A 19 4.41 10.85 -3.70
CA SER A 19 5.43 9.81 -3.54
C SER A 19 5.19 8.90 -2.33
N SER A 20 4.45 9.35 -1.31
CA SER A 20 4.12 8.53 -0.14
C SER A 20 3.44 7.21 -0.53
N PHE A 21 2.58 7.22 -1.56
CA PHE A 21 1.85 6.03 -2.03
C PHE A 21 2.76 4.90 -2.54
N LEU A 22 4.02 5.22 -2.91
CA LEU A 22 5.01 4.20 -3.26
C LEU A 22 5.40 3.32 -2.07
N PHE A 23 5.18 3.77 -0.84
CA PHE A 23 5.52 3.07 0.39
C PHE A 23 4.33 2.31 0.98
N PHE A 24 3.12 2.53 0.44
CA PHE A 24 1.87 2.00 0.99
C PHE A 24 1.92 0.49 1.27
N GLY A 25 2.38 -0.30 0.29
CA GLY A 25 2.37 -1.76 0.40
C GLY A 25 3.54 -2.39 1.16
N TYR A 26 4.64 -1.68 1.41
CA TYR A 26 5.83 -2.28 2.04
C TYR A 26 6.30 -1.60 3.33
N ASP A 27 5.89 -0.35 3.58
CA ASP A 27 6.24 0.40 4.77
C ASP A 27 5.14 1.44 5.09
N THR A 28 4.07 0.97 5.75
CA THR A 28 2.94 1.80 6.18
C THR A 28 3.37 2.97 7.08
N ASP A 29 4.43 2.83 7.87
CA ASP A 29 4.89 3.89 8.77
C ASP A 29 5.52 5.02 7.97
N THR A 30 6.42 4.68 7.03
CA THR A 30 6.99 5.65 6.09
C THR A 30 5.92 6.30 5.23
N TYR A 31 4.96 5.53 4.70
CA TYR A 31 3.79 6.06 3.98
C TYR A 31 3.06 7.11 4.83
N THR A 32 2.70 6.76 6.06
CA THR A 32 1.90 7.62 6.95
C THR A 32 2.66 8.89 7.31
N MET A 33 3.95 8.76 7.67
CA MET A 33 4.81 9.90 8.00
C MET A 33 4.97 10.85 6.81
N MET A 34 5.29 10.32 5.62
CA MET A 34 5.44 11.14 4.41
C MET A 34 4.14 11.83 4.02
N LEU A 35 3.01 11.12 4.09
CA LEU A 35 1.71 11.68 3.77
C LEU A 35 1.34 12.82 4.71
N LEU A 36 1.43 12.61 6.03
CA LEU A 36 1.09 13.62 7.03
C LEU A 36 2.02 14.83 6.97
N ALA A 37 3.33 14.60 6.83
CA ALA A 37 4.31 15.66 6.64
C ALA A 37 4.01 16.45 5.36
N GLY A 38 3.71 15.77 4.25
CA GLY A 38 3.36 16.39 2.98
C GLY A 38 2.11 17.25 3.07
N ILE A 39 1.05 16.76 3.74
CA ILE A 39 -0.19 17.51 3.99
C ILE A 39 0.10 18.76 4.84
N ALA A 40 0.86 18.62 5.93
CA ALA A 40 1.20 19.75 6.78
C ALA A 40 2.04 20.81 6.04
N ILE A 41 3.10 20.38 5.34
CA ILE A 41 4.00 21.25 4.58
C ILE A 41 3.24 21.98 3.48
N SER A 42 2.44 21.26 2.68
CA SER A 42 1.65 21.84 1.59
C SER A 42 0.57 22.77 2.12
N GLY A 43 -0.18 22.37 3.16
CA GLY A 43 -1.22 23.18 3.79
C GLY A 43 -0.69 24.50 4.34
N ILE A 44 0.36 24.45 5.17
CA ILE A 44 0.98 25.67 5.74
C ILE A 44 1.52 26.57 4.62
N SER A 45 2.22 26.00 3.64
CA SER A 45 2.80 26.77 2.54
C SER A 45 1.73 27.40 1.66
N PHE A 46 0.61 26.70 1.41
CA PHE A 46 -0.51 27.25 0.68
C PHE A 46 -1.17 28.42 1.42
N LEU A 47 -1.38 28.32 2.73
CA LEU A 47 -1.89 29.43 3.53
C LEU A 47 -0.96 30.65 3.45
N LEU A 48 0.35 30.44 3.53
CA LEU A 48 1.34 31.52 3.35
C LEU A 48 1.25 32.18 1.97
N VAL A 49 0.97 31.42 0.91
CA VAL A 49 0.76 31.95 -0.45
C VAL A 49 -0.53 32.77 -0.53
N ILE A 50 -1.63 32.29 0.06
CA ILE A 50 -2.94 32.95 -0.01
C ILE A 50 -3.01 34.22 0.84
N PHE A 51 -2.43 34.23 2.05
CA PHE A 51 -2.47 35.40 2.95
C PHE A 51 -1.43 36.47 2.63
N ARG A 52 -0.49 36.21 1.71
CA ARG A 52 0.50 37.20 1.32
C ARG A 52 -0.13 38.37 0.55
N LYS A 53 0.53 39.53 0.62
CA LYS A 53 0.24 40.71 -0.21
C LYS A 53 0.71 40.53 -1.67
N ASP A 54 0.33 39.42 -2.30
CA ASP A 54 0.55 39.16 -3.72
C ASP A 54 -0.74 39.46 -4.52
N SER A 55 -0.62 39.56 -5.85
CA SER A 55 -1.76 39.86 -6.71
C SER A 55 -2.81 38.73 -6.70
N VAL A 56 -4.08 39.09 -6.89
CA VAL A 56 -5.19 38.12 -6.99
C VAL A 56 -4.93 37.07 -8.07
N LYS A 57 -4.36 37.47 -9.21
CA LYS A 57 -3.98 36.56 -10.31
C LYS A 57 -2.98 35.49 -9.84
N SER A 58 -1.99 35.86 -9.03
CA SER A 58 -1.00 34.92 -8.50
C SER A 58 -1.65 33.91 -7.56
N LYS A 59 -2.54 34.37 -6.67
CA LYS A 59 -3.26 33.49 -5.74
C LYS A 59 -4.13 32.47 -6.49
N LEU A 60 -4.86 32.93 -7.50
CA LEU A 60 -5.72 32.08 -8.32
C LEU A 60 -4.93 31.00 -9.07
N LEU A 61 -3.76 31.35 -9.60
CA LEU A 61 -2.87 30.38 -10.24
C LEU A 61 -2.39 29.29 -9.27
N TRP A 62 -1.99 29.65 -8.05
CA TRP A 62 -1.54 28.65 -7.07
C TRP A 62 -2.67 27.80 -6.53
N THR A 63 -3.88 28.36 -6.39
CA THR A 63 -5.08 27.55 -6.12
C THR A 63 -5.31 26.53 -7.23
N LEU A 64 -5.18 26.93 -8.50
CA LEU A 64 -5.31 26.01 -9.63
C LEU A 64 -4.22 24.93 -9.62
N MET A 65 -2.98 25.27 -9.24
CA MET A 65 -1.89 24.31 -9.09
C MET A 65 -2.17 23.27 -8.00
N VAL A 66 -2.74 23.67 -6.86
CA VAL A 66 -3.14 22.74 -5.80
C VAL A 66 -4.27 21.82 -6.29
N ILE A 67 -5.29 22.37 -6.97
CA ILE A 67 -6.38 21.57 -7.55
C ILE A 67 -5.82 20.56 -8.56
N LEU A 68 -4.92 20.98 -9.45
CA LEU A 68 -4.25 20.09 -10.39
C LEU A 68 -3.46 18.99 -9.68
N GLY A 69 -2.77 19.33 -8.59
CA GLY A 69 -2.08 18.39 -7.72
C GLY A 69 -3.00 17.31 -7.15
N ILE A 70 -4.18 17.71 -6.65
CA ILE A 70 -5.21 16.78 -6.14
C ILE A 70 -5.70 15.85 -7.24
N VAL A 71 -5.93 16.38 -8.46
CA VAL A 71 -6.33 15.55 -9.61
C VAL A 71 -5.24 14.55 -9.99
N ILE A 72 -3.98 14.98 -10.06
CA ILE A 72 -2.84 14.09 -10.33
C ILE A 72 -2.73 13.01 -9.26
N GLN A 73 -2.87 13.37 -7.99
CA GLN A 73 -2.86 12.41 -6.89
C GLN A 73 -3.96 11.37 -7.08
N TRP A 74 -5.21 11.79 -7.33
CA TRP A 74 -6.34 10.87 -7.48
C TRP A 74 -6.15 9.91 -8.65
N LEU A 75 -5.60 10.38 -9.77
CA LEU A 75 -5.33 9.56 -10.95
C LEU A 75 -4.12 8.61 -10.76
N SER A 76 -3.14 8.99 -9.95
CA SER A 76 -1.90 8.22 -9.78
C SER A 76 -1.92 7.28 -8.57
N GLU A 77 -2.78 7.53 -7.59
CA GLU A 77 -2.84 6.79 -6.32
C GLU A 77 -2.92 5.27 -6.53
N ALA A 78 -3.88 4.81 -7.35
CA ALA A 78 -4.08 3.38 -7.59
C ALA A 78 -2.83 2.71 -8.21
N GLU A 79 -2.18 3.36 -9.18
CA GLU A 79 -0.98 2.82 -9.83
C GLU A 79 0.26 2.89 -8.93
N LEU A 80 0.40 3.91 -8.08
CA LEU A 80 1.51 4.02 -7.13
C LEU A 80 1.39 2.98 -6.02
N ILE A 81 0.17 2.78 -5.49
CA ILE A 81 -0.13 1.68 -4.56
C ILE A 81 0.15 0.34 -5.23
N ARG A 82 -0.28 0.15 -6.48
CA ARG A 82 0.00 -1.06 -7.25
C ARG A 82 1.51 -1.34 -7.34
N LEU A 83 2.29 -0.32 -7.67
CA LEU A 83 3.74 -0.40 -7.78
C LEU A 83 4.39 -0.72 -6.42
N SER A 84 3.88 -0.14 -5.32
CA SER A 84 4.38 -0.39 -3.96
C SER A 84 4.32 -1.88 -3.60
N TYR A 85 3.21 -2.55 -3.95
CA TYR A 85 3.06 -3.98 -3.73
C TYR A 85 3.92 -4.82 -4.67
N ILE A 86 4.09 -4.42 -5.94
CA ILE A 86 5.02 -5.10 -6.86
C ILE A 86 6.44 -5.07 -6.28
N ILE A 87 6.85 -3.96 -5.67
CA ILE A 87 8.15 -3.84 -5.00
C ILE A 87 8.21 -4.76 -3.77
N MET A 88 7.16 -4.78 -2.94
CA MET A 88 7.05 -5.68 -1.78
C MET A 88 7.22 -7.15 -2.20
N ILE A 89 6.49 -7.54 -3.24
CA ILE A 89 6.50 -8.84 -3.90
C ILE A 89 7.92 -9.21 -4.32
N LYS A 90 8.58 -8.37 -5.12
CA LYS A 90 9.94 -8.61 -5.64
C LYS A 90 10.99 -8.71 -4.52
N LYS A 91 10.88 -7.87 -3.49
CA LYS A 91 11.83 -7.89 -2.35
C LYS A 91 11.70 -9.13 -1.47
N ASN A 92 10.54 -9.80 -1.47
CA ASN A 92 10.23 -10.89 -0.56
C ASN A 92 9.80 -12.18 -1.28
N VAL A 93 10.21 -12.38 -2.54
CA VAL A 93 9.85 -13.55 -3.38
C VAL A 93 10.05 -14.86 -2.62
N GLN A 94 11.23 -15.06 -2.03
CA GLN A 94 11.56 -16.31 -1.33
C GLN A 94 10.66 -16.54 -0.12
N VAL A 95 10.42 -15.49 0.68
CA VAL A 95 9.54 -15.55 1.86
C VAL A 95 8.12 -15.95 1.45
N PHE A 96 7.56 -15.32 0.42
CA PHE A 96 6.23 -15.68 -0.08
C PHE A 96 6.20 -17.09 -0.68
N SER A 97 7.26 -17.51 -1.38
CA SER A 97 7.38 -18.88 -1.89
C SER A 97 7.37 -19.92 -0.75
N ASP A 98 8.13 -19.67 0.33
CA ASP A 98 8.22 -20.57 1.47
C ASP A 98 6.90 -20.67 2.24
N VAL A 99 6.17 -19.56 2.38
CA VAL A 99 4.82 -19.56 2.98
C VAL A 99 3.83 -20.26 2.04
N ASN A 100 3.85 -19.97 0.74
CA ASN A 100 3.00 -20.64 -0.24
C ASN A 100 3.19 -22.16 -0.20
N ALA A 101 4.43 -22.64 -0.10
CA ALA A 101 4.72 -24.07 0.01
C ALA A 101 4.03 -24.73 1.22
N ILE A 102 3.92 -24.04 2.35
CA ILE A 102 3.21 -24.54 3.55
C ILE A 102 1.70 -24.61 3.30
N PHE A 103 1.12 -23.60 2.64
CA PHE A 103 -0.31 -23.57 2.37
C PHE A 103 -0.72 -24.55 1.26
N LEU A 104 0.12 -24.75 0.25
CA LEU A 104 -0.16 -25.66 -0.86
C LEU A 104 -0.19 -27.14 -0.46
N THR A 105 0.38 -27.52 0.69
CA THR A 105 0.24 -28.89 1.23
C THR A 105 -1.10 -29.13 1.91
N LYS A 106 -1.96 -28.10 2.04
CA LYS A 106 -3.28 -28.23 2.67
C LYS A 106 -4.33 -28.64 1.65
N ASP A 107 -4.98 -29.77 1.88
CA ASP A 107 -6.05 -30.27 1.02
C ASP A 107 -7.32 -29.39 1.06
N SER A 108 -7.53 -28.64 2.15
CA SER A 108 -8.68 -27.76 2.34
C SER A 108 -8.27 -26.30 2.60
N ASN A 109 -9.26 -25.44 2.82
CA ASN A 109 -9.03 -24.04 3.18
C ASN A 109 -8.20 -23.97 4.47
N ALA A 110 -7.29 -23.01 4.52
CA ALA A 110 -6.43 -22.80 5.67
C ALA A 110 -6.23 -21.31 5.91
N THR A 111 -6.10 -20.91 7.16
CA THR A 111 -5.96 -19.51 7.54
C THR A 111 -4.94 -19.35 8.64
N TRP A 112 -3.93 -18.52 8.40
CA TRP A 112 -3.01 -18.06 9.42
C TRP A 112 -3.33 -16.59 9.74
N VAL A 113 -3.27 -16.22 11.02
CA VAL A 113 -3.45 -14.85 11.49
C VAL A 113 -2.26 -14.54 12.39
N SER A 114 -1.75 -13.31 12.35
CA SER A 114 -0.64 -12.87 13.19
C SER A 114 -0.89 -13.04 14.69
N ASP A 115 -2.16 -12.91 15.13
CA ASP A 115 -2.58 -13.17 16.51
C ASP A 115 -2.63 -14.67 16.82
N SER A 116 -1.81 -15.07 17.80
CA SER A 116 -1.56 -16.46 18.19
C SER A 116 -2.73 -17.21 18.82
N THR A 117 -3.77 -16.49 19.24
CA THR A 117 -4.91 -17.10 19.95
C THR A 117 -5.87 -17.84 19.02
N LEU A 118 -5.79 -17.61 17.70
CA LEU A 118 -6.75 -18.13 16.70
C LEU A 118 -6.22 -19.31 15.85
N TRP A 119 -4.96 -19.72 15.99
CA TRP A 119 -4.30 -20.68 15.09
C TRP A 119 -4.93 -22.08 15.06
N LYS A 120 -5.52 -22.53 16.18
CA LYS A 120 -5.99 -23.92 16.33
C LYS A 120 -7.24 -24.27 15.51
N ARG A 121 -7.91 -23.30 14.89
CA ARG A 121 -9.18 -23.51 14.19
C ARG A 121 -9.07 -23.61 12.66
N ASN A 122 -7.87 -23.40 12.10
CA ASN A 122 -7.74 -23.02 10.69
C ASN A 122 -6.80 -23.91 9.86
N ASN A 123 -6.70 -25.20 10.20
CA ASN A 123 -5.94 -26.19 9.43
C ASN A 123 -4.42 -25.89 9.27
N ILE A 124 -3.83 -25.17 10.24
CA ILE A 124 -2.41 -24.87 10.36
C ILE A 124 -1.89 -25.48 11.68
N THR A 125 -0.81 -26.27 11.61
CA THR A 125 -0.20 -26.84 12.80
C THR A 125 0.60 -25.78 13.58
N PRO A 126 0.85 -25.97 14.89
CA PRO A 126 1.64 -25.03 15.67
C PRO A 126 3.05 -24.77 15.11
N ASP A 127 3.69 -25.80 14.55
CA ASP A 127 5.03 -25.68 13.95
C ASP A 127 5.01 -24.84 12.67
N GLU A 128 4.03 -25.07 11.81
CA GLU A 128 3.80 -24.27 10.61
C GLU A 128 3.47 -22.82 10.99
N GLY A 129 2.59 -22.61 11.97
CA GLY A 129 2.22 -21.28 12.45
C GLY A 129 3.43 -20.51 12.99
N ARG A 130 4.34 -21.18 13.72
CA ARG A 130 5.61 -20.59 14.16
C ARG A 130 6.53 -20.27 12.99
N LYS A 131 6.66 -21.18 12.02
CA LYS A 131 7.47 -20.97 10.83
C LYS A 131 6.96 -19.79 10.01
N ILE A 132 5.66 -19.71 9.75
CA ILE A 132 5.01 -18.60 9.05
C ILE A 132 5.23 -17.29 9.82
N LYS A 133 5.01 -17.29 11.15
CA LYS A 133 5.25 -16.12 11.99
C LYS A 133 6.69 -15.61 11.89
N ASN A 134 7.67 -16.51 11.88
CA ASN A 134 9.07 -16.12 11.75
C ASN A 134 9.37 -15.54 10.36
N LEU A 135 8.87 -16.19 9.30
CA LEU A 135 9.02 -15.74 7.91
C LEU A 135 8.40 -14.36 7.66
N LEU A 136 7.27 -14.07 8.32
CA LEU A 136 6.51 -12.83 8.14
C LEU A 136 6.72 -11.80 9.27
N SER A 137 7.60 -12.05 10.24
CA SER A 137 7.77 -11.24 11.46
C SER A 137 8.04 -9.76 11.17
N ASP A 138 8.88 -9.49 10.17
CA ASP A 138 9.23 -8.12 9.74
C ASP A 138 8.38 -7.64 8.55
N LYS A 139 7.25 -8.29 8.29
CA LYS A 139 6.36 -7.99 7.16
C LYS A 139 5.02 -7.53 7.70
N GLN A 140 4.45 -6.54 7.02
CA GLN A 140 3.10 -6.05 7.31
C GLN A 140 2.06 -7.01 6.74
N VAL A 141 2.04 -8.26 7.22
CA VAL A 141 1.06 -9.28 6.85
C VAL A 141 0.24 -9.65 8.08
N ILE A 142 -1.05 -9.32 8.04
CA ILE A 142 -1.99 -9.51 9.15
C ILE A 142 -2.53 -10.94 9.15
N SER A 143 -2.91 -11.46 7.97
CA SER A 143 -3.38 -12.82 7.78
C SER A 143 -2.93 -13.39 6.42
N VAL A 144 -2.91 -14.72 6.34
CA VAL A 144 -2.73 -15.47 5.10
C VAL A 144 -3.87 -16.49 5.00
N GLU A 145 -4.60 -16.46 3.89
CA GLU A 145 -5.80 -17.27 3.68
C GLU A 145 -5.67 -18.05 2.38
N LYS A 146 -5.89 -19.36 2.44
CA LYS A 146 -5.97 -20.24 1.27
C LYS A 146 -7.41 -20.66 1.05
N ASP A 147 -7.87 -20.53 -0.19
CA ASP A 147 -9.14 -21.07 -0.66
C ASP A 147 -8.92 -22.24 -1.65
N SER A 148 -9.81 -22.45 -2.62
CA SER A 148 -9.67 -23.49 -3.65
C SER A 148 -8.77 -23.07 -4.81
N SER A 149 -8.46 -21.78 -4.94
CA SER A 149 -7.89 -21.18 -6.16
C SER A 149 -6.66 -20.29 -5.90
N ARG A 150 -6.54 -19.73 -4.69
CA ARG A 150 -5.50 -18.76 -4.35
C ARG A 150 -5.07 -18.81 -2.88
N ILE A 151 -3.93 -18.18 -2.64
CA ILE A 151 -3.42 -17.79 -1.32
C ILE A 151 -3.43 -16.26 -1.28
N PHE A 152 -4.19 -15.70 -0.34
CA PHE A 152 -4.34 -14.27 -0.14
C PHE A 152 -3.56 -13.83 1.11
N TYR A 153 -2.70 -12.84 0.94
CA TYR A 153 -1.91 -12.21 1.98
C TYR A 153 -2.54 -10.86 2.30
N MET A 154 -3.24 -10.76 3.43
CA MET A 154 -3.82 -9.50 3.87
C MET A 154 -2.74 -8.62 4.50
N THR A 155 -2.49 -7.45 3.91
CA THR A 155 -1.47 -6.50 4.38
C THR A 155 -2.06 -5.28 5.07
N PHE A 156 -3.31 -4.95 4.74
CA PHE A 156 -4.02 -3.83 5.34
C PHE A 156 -5.51 -4.13 5.38
N SER A 157 -6.16 -3.79 6.50
CA SER A 157 -7.60 -3.92 6.67
C SER A 157 -8.15 -2.73 7.46
N ARG A 158 -9.18 -2.10 6.91
CA ARG A 158 -10.10 -1.18 7.60
C ARG A 158 -11.52 -1.58 7.24
N ILE A 159 -12.49 -1.25 8.11
CA ILE A 159 -13.92 -1.60 8.08
C ILE A 159 -14.43 -2.19 6.74
N ASP A 160 -14.33 -1.46 5.62
CA ASP A 160 -14.83 -1.90 4.30
C ASP A 160 -13.77 -2.11 3.20
N ILE A 161 -12.48 -1.97 3.54
CA ILE A 161 -11.36 -2.00 2.57
C ILE A 161 -10.27 -2.94 3.06
N VAL A 162 -10.05 -4.01 2.30
CA VAL A 162 -8.95 -4.95 2.48
C VAL A 162 -7.98 -4.82 1.31
N HIS A 163 -6.71 -4.57 1.62
CA HIS A 163 -5.63 -4.67 0.64
C HIS A 163 -4.75 -5.86 0.95
N GLY A 164 -4.20 -6.44 -0.11
CA GLY A 164 -3.35 -7.59 0.00
C GLY A 164 -2.83 -8.07 -1.35
N ILE A 165 -2.09 -9.17 -1.27
CA ILE A 165 -1.45 -9.82 -2.41
C ILE A 165 -2.12 -11.18 -2.60
N SER A 166 -2.53 -11.49 -3.84
CA SER A 166 -3.06 -12.81 -4.18
C SER A 166 -2.05 -13.59 -5.01
N PHE A 167 -1.77 -14.82 -4.58
CA PHE A 167 -1.08 -15.85 -5.34
C PHE A 167 -2.11 -16.85 -5.87
N TYR A 168 -2.32 -16.89 -7.19
CA TYR A 168 -3.25 -17.82 -7.82
C TYR A 168 -2.51 -19.09 -8.27
N TYR A 169 -2.98 -20.26 -7.83
CA TYR A 169 -2.46 -21.56 -8.26
C TYR A 169 -3.46 -22.37 -9.09
N SER A 170 -4.72 -21.92 -9.17
CA SER A 170 -5.69 -22.41 -10.15
C SER A 170 -5.48 -21.77 -11.52
N THR A 171 -5.88 -22.48 -12.58
CA THR A 171 -5.91 -21.98 -13.95
C THR A 171 -6.94 -20.87 -14.14
N ASP A 172 -7.99 -20.82 -13.31
CA ASP A 172 -9.02 -19.79 -13.35
C ASP A 172 -8.61 -18.56 -12.52
N LYS A 173 -8.15 -17.53 -13.22
CA LYS A 173 -7.75 -16.25 -12.63
C LYS A 173 -8.86 -15.23 -12.82
N PRO A 174 -9.33 -14.55 -11.76
CA PRO A 174 -10.30 -13.48 -11.91
C PRO A 174 -9.68 -12.34 -12.73
N LYS A 175 -10.41 -11.83 -13.73
CA LYS A 175 -9.96 -10.73 -14.60
C LYS A 175 -10.04 -9.35 -13.95
N SER A 176 -10.38 -9.25 -12.65
CA SER A 176 -10.71 -7.96 -12.02
C SER A 176 -9.46 -7.17 -11.61
N ARG A 177 -9.49 -5.86 -11.88
CA ARG A 177 -8.43 -4.90 -11.53
C ARG A 177 -8.38 -4.54 -10.03
N THR A 178 -9.33 -5.01 -9.23
CA THR A 178 -9.48 -4.71 -7.79
C THR A 178 -8.53 -5.49 -6.90
N HIS A 179 -7.89 -6.53 -7.43
CA HIS A 179 -6.83 -7.25 -6.75
C HIS A 179 -5.57 -7.14 -7.60
N LEU A 180 -4.43 -6.96 -6.97
CA LEU A 180 -3.16 -7.19 -7.62
C LEU A 180 -3.06 -8.68 -7.95
N ILE A 181 -3.34 -8.99 -9.22
CA ILE A 181 -3.23 -10.32 -9.79
C ILE A 181 -1.73 -10.57 -10.00
N GLY A 182 -1.15 -11.40 -9.14
CA GLY A 182 0.20 -11.93 -9.32
C GLY A 182 0.13 -13.36 -9.83
N ASP A 183 0.34 -13.52 -11.14
CA ASP A 183 0.95 -14.74 -11.66
C ASP A 183 2.43 -14.61 -11.46
N TRP A 184 2.99 -15.33 -10.50
CA TRP A 184 4.42 -15.15 -10.24
C TRP A 184 5.31 -15.68 -11.38
N TYR A 185 4.73 -16.25 -12.44
CA TYR A 185 5.24 -16.25 -13.81
C TYR A 185 4.08 -16.51 -14.79
N ARG A 186 3.65 -15.47 -15.51
CA ARG A 186 3.31 -15.49 -16.95
C ARG A 186 3.11 -14.06 -17.46
#